data_AF-A0AAW7IQ91-F1
#
_entry.id   AF-A0AAW7IQ91-F1
#
_cell.length_a   1.000
_cell.length_b   1.000
_cell.length_c   1.000
_cell.angle_alpha   90.00
_cell.angle_beta   90.00
_cell.angle_gamma   90.00
#
_symmetry.space_group_name_H-M   'P 1'
#
loop_
_entity.id
_entity.type
_entity.pdbx_description
1 polymer ?
#
loop_
_entity_poly.entity_id
_entity_poly.type
_entity_poly.pdbx_seq_one_letter_code
_entity_poly.pdbx_strand_id
1 'polypeptide(L)' 'MDSKQSKNESSEIAGRIYDVSDYKREDAVSSGLATTHEQVSDTYAEGEIKAVIDDVNGKDIEIKKEGTEEERK' A
#
# COMPACT_ATOMS: atom_id res chain seq x y z
N MET A 1 31.70 -10.60 8.46
CA MET A 1 31.90 -10.11 7.06
C MET A 1 30.60 -9.50 6.52
N ASP A 2 29.83 -8.80 7.37
CA ASP A 2 28.39 -8.61 7.15
C ASP A 2 27.99 -7.19 6.70
N SER A 3 28.97 -6.27 6.64
CA SER A 3 28.71 -4.84 6.39
C SER A 3 28.84 -4.42 4.92
N LYS A 4 29.34 -5.29 4.04
CA LYS A 4 29.58 -4.97 2.63
C LYS A 4 28.45 -5.40 1.70
N GLN A 5 27.71 -6.46 2.07
CA GLN A 5 26.60 -7.01 1.29
C GLN A 5 25.34 -6.13 1.39
N SER A 6 25.03 -5.61 2.58
CA SER A 6 23.84 -4.77 2.85
C SER A 6 23.85 -3.40 2.14
N LYS A 7 25.04 -2.83 1.88
CA LYS A 7 25.15 -1.54 1.16
C LYS A 7 24.80 -1.66 -0.32
N ASN A 8 25.09 -2.80 -0.94
CA ASN A 8 24.79 -3.00 -2.36
C ASN A 8 23.28 -3.16 -2.59
N GLU A 9 22.61 -3.99 -1.77
CA GLU A 9 21.17 -4.20 -1.92
C GLU A 9 20.36 -2.93 -1.64
N SER A 10 20.79 -2.10 -0.68
CA SER A 10 20.14 -0.80 -0.45
C SER A 10 20.25 0.15 -1.65
N SER A 11 21.34 0.09 -2.41
CA SER A 11 21.51 0.89 -3.63
C SER A 11 20.65 0.38 -4.78
N GLU A 12 20.36 -0.92 -4.85
CA GLU A 12 19.51 -1.52 -5.88
C GLU A 12 18.00 -1.22 -5.65
N ILE A 13 17.61 -0.94 -4.42
CA ILE A 13 16.22 -0.58 -4.06
C ILE A 13 15.95 0.92 -4.28
N ALA A 14 16.94 1.77 -4.01
CA ALA A 14 16.79 3.21 -4.10
C ALA A 14 16.46 3.65 -5.54
N GLY A 15 15.29 4.30 -5.71
CA GLY A 15 14.85 4.83 -7.01
C GLY A 15 14.21 3.79 -7.95
N ARG A 16 14.03 2.55 -7.50
CA ARG A 16 13.26 1.56 -8.25
C ARG A 16 11.80 1.99 -8.34
N ILE A 17 11.23 1.91 -9.53
CA ILE A 17 9.81 2.10 -9.81
C ILE A 17 9.22 0.79 -10.31
N TYR A 18 7.89 0.70 -10.28
CA TYR A 18 7.17 -0.47 -10.80
C TYR A 18 7.57 -0.80 -12.24
N ASP A 19 7.79 -2.08 -12.50
CA ASP A 19 7.93 -2.69 -13.83
C ASP A 19 6.95 -3.86 -13.99
N VAL A 20 6.45 -4.10 -15.20
CA VAL A 20 5.47 -5.17 -15.47
C VAL A 20 6.00 -6.55 -15.10
N SER A 21 7.32 -6.77 -15.17
CA SER A 21 7.95 -8.02 -14.73
C SER A 21 7.86 -8.25 -13.22
N ASP A 22 7.62 -7.22 -12.40
CA ASP A 22 7.53 -7.33 -10.94
C ASP A 22 6.42 -8.27 -10.48
N TYR A 23 5.34 -8.44 -11.26
CA TYR A 23 4.30 -9.44 -11.01
C TYR A 23 4.81 -10.89 -11.02
N LYS A 24 5.96 -11.15 -11.64
CA LYS A 24 6.55 -12.49 -11.78
C LYS A 24 7.78 -12.69 -10.88
N ARG A 25 8.22 -11.65 -10.18
CA ARG A 25 9.41 -11.70 -9.32
C ARG A 25 8.99 -12.06 -7.90
N GLU A 26 9.85 -12.83 -7.24
CA GLU A 26 9.58 -13.37 -5.89
C GLU A 26 10.21 -12.54 -4.77
N ASP A 27 10.94 -11.46 -5.10
CA ASP A 27 11.53 -10.57 -4.09
C ASP A 27 10.49 -9.58 -3.52
N ALA A 28 10.63 -9.30 -2.22
CA ALA A 28 9.64 -8.52 -1.46
C ALA A 28 9.40 -7.11 -2.04
N VAL A 29 10.43 -6.48 -2.61
CA VAL A 29 10.31 -5.16 -3.22
C VAL A 29 9.45 -5.23 -4.48
N SER A 30 9.71 -6.20 -5.36
CA SER A 30 8.87 -6.46 -6.54
C SER A 30 7.42 -6.76 -6.15
N SER A 31 7.20 -7.64 -5.17
CA SER A 31 5.86 -7.99 -4.72
C SER A 31 5.11 -6.73 -4.22
N GLY A 32 5.75 -5.89 -3.40
CA GLY A 32 5.13 -4.66 -2.91
C GLY A 32 4.82 -3.64 -4.02
N LEU A 33 5.74 -3.47 -4.98
CA LEU A 33 5.52 -2.60 -6.14
C LEU A 33 4.34 -3.10 -7.00
N ALA A 34 4.26 -4.40 -7.24
CA ALA A 34 3.17 -5.03 -7.99
C ALA A 34 1.81 -4.89 -7.28
N THR A 35 1.76 -5.17 -5.97
CA THR A 35 0.53 -5.04 -5.17
C THR A 35 0.01 -3.59 -5.15
N THR A 36 0.89 -2.60 -4.97
CA THR A 36 0.45 -1.19 -4.97
C THR A 36 -0.01 -0.72 -6.34
N HIS A 37 0.61 -1.21 -7.42
CA HIS A 37 0.15 -0.96 -8.79
C HIS A 37 -1.25 -1.55 -9.04
N GLU A 38 -1.50 -2.77 -8.56
CA GLU A 38 -2.82 -3.42 -8.60
C GLU A 38 -3.86 -2.62 -7.82
N GLN A 39 -3.59 -2.27 -6.56
CA GLN A 39 -4.52 -1.46 -5.74
C GLN A 39 -4.91 -0.14 -6.41
N VAL A 40 -3.95 0.55 -7.05
CA VAL A 40 -4.23 1.80 -7.79
C VAL A 40 -5.11 1.53 -9.02
N SER A 41 -4.83 0.45 -9.75
CA SER A 41 -5.60 0.06 -10.93
C SER A 41 -7.03 -0.34 -10.57
N ASP A 42 -7.19 -1.12 -9.50
CA ASP A 42 -8.49 -1.54 -8.97
C ASP A 42 -9.30 -0.33 -8.50
N THR A 43 -8.67 0.59 -7.77
CA THR A 43 -9.32 1.84 -7.34
C THR A 43 -9.76 2.69 -8.54
N TYR A 44 -8.97 2.73 -9.60
CA TYR A 44 -9.32 3.45 -10.83
C TYR A 44 -10.48 2.79 -11.59
N ALA A 45 -10.51 1.46 -11.66
CA ALA A 45 -11.51 0.69 -12.40
C ALA A 45 -12.83 0.53 -11.63
N GLU A 46 -12.76 0.24 -10.34
CA GLU A 46 -13.88 -0.15 -9.47
C GLU A 46 -14.30 0.94 -8.47
N GLY A 47 -13.42 1.91 -8.20
CA GLY A 47 -13.62 2.95 -7.18
C GLY A 47 -13.01 2.61 -5.81
N GLU A 48 -13.09 3.53 -4.85
CA GLU A 48 -12.59 3.33 -3.47
C GLU A 48 -13.64 2.60 -2.61
N ILE A 49 -13.23 1.54 -1.89
CA ILE A 49 -14.06 0.96 -0.83
C ILE A 49 -13.99 1.86 0.40
N LYS A 50 -15.08 2.55 0.70
CA LYS A 50 -15.18 3.40 1.89
C LYS A 50 -15.44 2.56 3.15
N ALA A 51 -14.84 2.96 4.26
CA ALA A 51 -15.23 2.45 5.57
C ALA A 51 -16.61 3.01 5.95
N VAL A 52 -17.63 2.15 5.92
CA VAL A 52 -18.99 2.46 6.34
C VAL A 52 -19.37 1.59 7.54
N ILE A 53 -20.17 2.14 8.44
CA ILE A 53 -20.86 1.38 9.49
C ILE A 53 -22.26 1.10 8.97
N ASP A 54 -22.66 -0.18 8.97
CA ASP A 54 -24.04 -0.54 8.70
C ASP A 54 -24.88 -0.29 9.96
N ASP A 55 -25.84 0.63 9.88
CA ASP A 55 -26.80 0.86 10.96
C ASP A 55 -27.70 -0.38 11.13
N VAL A 56 -28.31 -0.55 12.31
CA VAL A 56 -29.25 -1.66 12.56
C VAL A 56 -30.46 -1.66 11.61
N ASN A 57 -30.68 -0.55 10.91
CA ASN A 57 -31.70 -0.37 9.89
C ASN A 57 -31.19 -0.58 8.44
N GLY A 58 -29.95 -1.07 8.25
CA GLY A 58 -29.37 -1.37 6.93
C GLY A 58 -28.91 -0.14 6.15
N LYS A 59 -28.52 0.93 6.86
CA LYS A 59 -28.08 2.19 6.25
C LYS A 59 -26.58 2.37 6.45
N ASP A 60 -25.85 2.53 5.35
CA ASP A 60 -24.45 2.88 5.35
C ASP A 60 -24.22 4.29 5.94
N ILE A 61 -23.48 4.36 7.04
CA ILE A 61 -23.00 5.60 7.63
C ILE A 61 -21.50 5.72 7.32
N GLU A 62 -21.13 6.68 6.48
CA GLU A 62 -19.73 6.97 6.17
C GLU A 62 -18.98 7.40 7.44
N ILE A 63 -17.88 6.71 7.76
CA ILE A 63 -17.00 7.11 8.85
C ILE A 63 -16.21 8.34 8.37
N LYS A 64 -16.39 9.46 9.07
CA LYS A 64 -15.59 10.66 8.82
C LYS A 64 -14.11 10.35 9.09
N LYS A 65 -13.24 10.66 8.12
CA LYS A 65 -11.78 10.65 8.31
C LYS A 65 -11.36 11.85 9.18
N GLU A 66 -11.84 11.93 10.42
CA GLU A 66 -11.26 12.82 11.44
C GLU A 66 -10.10 12.06 12.06
N GLY A 67 -8.87 12.43 11.70
CA GLY A 67 -7.68 11.92 12.37
C GLY A 67 -7.80 12.24 13.86
N THR A 68 -7.63 11.23 14.71
CA THR A 68 -7.51 11.44 16.15
C THR A 68 -6.22 12.22 16.42
N GLU A 69 -6.30 13.54 16.40
CA GLU A 69 -5.35 14.43 17.07
C GLU A 69 -5.58 14.40 18.60
N GLU A 70 -5.73 13.21 19.19
CA GLU A 70 -5.72 13.10 20.65
C GLU A 70 -4.27 13.09 21.14
N GLU A 71 -3.83 14.30 21.50
CA GLU A 71 -2.85 14.64 22.55
C GLU A 71 -1.73 13.62 22.80
N ARG A 72 -0.65 13.70 22.01
CA ARG A 72 0.68 13.41 22.56
C ARG A 72 1.09 14.59 23.46
N LYS A 73 0.76 14.51 24.74
CA LYS A 73 1.42 15.29 25.80
C LYS A 73 2.45 14.43 26.51
#